data_AF-A0A178B9E7-F1
#
_entry.id   AF-A0A178B9E7-F1
#
_cell.length_a   1.000
_cell.length_b   1.000
_cell.length_c   1.000
_cell.angle_alpha   90.00
_cell.angle_beta   90.00
_cell.angle_gamma   90.00
#
_symmetry.space_group_name_H-M   'P 1'
#
loop_
_entity.id
_entity.type
_entity.pdbx_description
1 polymer ?
#
loop_
_entity_poly.entity_id
_entity_poly.type
_entity_poly.pdbx_seq_one_letter_code
_entity_poly.pdbx_strand_id
1 'polypeptide(L)'
;MDAPPSLAREISPPRALKRRRLSVPAGKDANAPKQDDVEPKLAAIEAGKAKIDDHLTYFTKRLSKASRQTAPIVARLTREDFAALYDGNDHDHGNHFVVHQHNHPRAGVHYDLRLQFSKSSSISFALPKGLPGNPNSRSIGRMAIETRVHNYWNHLIESASSKTGSLLIWDTGTYEVLPRKTASSNRNGIPSLQTTDDDSDGSDSPSPAAPTKLNNKCGGPGHENEKLIAAFQTRYIRLRLHGTRLPDNYTVILRLPTNEIIKRPTARRKSRKGAKTQQIENPSDSENEEQLQPQEQGDEEDLDTDTDEDAQTRATNAYPGSQNTIGSVHQRHWSLQLDRQNSGFVLDRSESSGSKGTWVRGRDGGGFEAFIVRGRDHERSVVTGRLAKEVESDEGVEGYVGRAGWVGIEY
;
A
#
# COMPACT_ATOMS: atom_id res chain seq x y z
N MET A 1 -27.95 18.94 5.94
CA MET A 1 -26.58 19.28 5.51
C MET A 1 -26.12 18.16 4.59
N ASP A 2 -26.27 18.35 3.27
CA ASP A 2 -25.93 17.31 2.30
C ASP A 2 -24.41 17.17 2.18
N ALA A 3 -23.94 15.93 2.26
CA ALA A 3 -22.54 15.57 2.15
C ALA A 3 -21.98 15.94 0.75
N PRO A 4 -20.81 16.61 0.63
CA PRO A 4 -20.23 16.94 -0.67
C PRO A 4 -20.04 15.71 -1.58
N PRO A 5 -20.13 15.86 -2.93
CA PRO A 5 -20.05 14.76 -3.89
C PRO A 5 -18.75 13.93 -3.85
N SER A 6 -17.72 14.43 -3.18
CA SER A 6 -16.47 13.72 -2.88
C SER A 6 -16.64 12.58 -1.87
N LEU A 7 -17.68 12.63 -1.03
CA LEU A 7 -18.02 11.60 -0.03
C LEU A 7 -18.83 10.42 -0.60
N ALA A 8 -19.39 10.56 -1.80
CA ALA A 8 -20.17 9.50 -2.47
C ALA A 8 -19.34 8.64 -3.45
N ARG A 9 -18.03 8.87 -3.55
CA ARG A 9 -17.16 8.13 -4.47
C ARG A 9 -16.48 6.97 -3.76
N GLU A 10 -16.82 5.74 -4.18
CA GLU A 10 -16.01 4.54 -3.97
C GLU A 10 -14.73 4.68 -4.83
N ILE A 11 -13.56 4.84 -4.19
CA ILE A 11 -12.26 5.03 -4.86
C ILE A 11 -11.21 4.07 -4.31
N SER A 12 -11.53 2.78 -4.24
CA SER A 12 -10.48 1.77 -4.41
C SER A 12 -11.05 0.49 -5.01
N PRO A 13 -10.41 -0.09 -6.05
CA PRO A 13 -9.26 0.40 -6.83
C PRO A 13 -9.61 0.62 -8.33
N PRO A 14 -8.61 0.98 -9.15
CA PRO A 14 -8.51 2.27 -9.87
C PRO A 14 -9.53 2.43 -11.02
N ARG A 15 -9.81 3.68 -11.43
CA ARG A 15 -10.49 3.96 -12.71
C ARG A 15 -9.48 4.02 -13.84
N ALA A 16 -9.64 3.15 -14.84
CA ALA A 16 -9.09 3.39 -16.17
C ALA A 16 -9.74 4.65 -16.77
N LEU A 17 -8.91 5.61 -17.17
CA LEU A 17 -9.31 6.90 -17.73
C LEU A 17 -10.27 6.72 -18.92
N LYS A 18 -11.56 7.04 -18.74
CA LYS A 18 -12.43 7.49 -19.83
C LYS A 18 -13.60 8.37 -19.35
N ARG A 19 -13.71 9.48 -20.06
CA ARG A 19 -14.65 10.62 -20.08
C ARG A 19 -16.11 10.22 -19.77
N ARG A 20 -16.71 10.81 -18.72
CA ARG A 20 -18.13 10.61 -18.39
C ARG A 20 -18.97 11.72 -19.02
N ARG A 21 -19.96 11.31 -19.84
CA ARG A 21 -21.09 12.14 -20.26
C ARG A 21 -22.00 12.42 -19.06
N LEU A 22 -22.54 13.63 -19.00
CA LEU A 22 -23.56 14.05 -18.03
C LEU A 22 -24.90 13.40 -18.38
N SER A 23 -25.60 12.89 -17.37
CA SER A 23 -27.03 12.62 -17.44
C SER A 23 -27.70 13.04 -16.13
N VAL A 24 -28.85 13.69 -16.30
CA VAL A 24 -29.72 14.45 -15.38
C VAL A 24 -30.41 13.53 -14.35
N PRO A 25 -30.78 14.02 -13.14
CA PRO A 25 -31.45 13.21 -12.11
C PRO A 25 -32.96 13.15 -12.34
N ALA A 26 -33.58 12.02 -11.96
CA ALA A 26 -35.03 11.87 -11.91
C ALA A 26 -35.47 11.48 -10.49
N GLY A 27 -36.46 12.22 -9.98
CA GLY A 27 -37.63 11.70 -9.25
C GLY A 27 -37.45 11.15 -7.84
N LYS A 28 -37.98 11.89 -6.86
CA LYS A 28 -38.33 11.42 -5.51
C LYS A 28 -39.42 10.36 -5.58
N ASP A 29 -39.40 9.41 -4.64
CA ASP A 29 -40.63 8.91 -4.03
C ASP A 29 -40.42 8.67 -2.54
N ALA A 30 -41.29 9.31 -1.75
CA ALA A 30 -41.33 9.28 -0.31
C ALA A 30 -42.48 8.36 0.10
N ASN A 31 -42.16 7.13 0.50
CA ASN A 31 -42.91 6.39 1.51
C ASN A 31 -42.14 5.11 1.86
N ALA A 32 -41.52 5.06 3.03
CA ALA A 32 -41.00 3.82 3.61
C ALA A 32 -41.52 3.70 5.04
N PRO A 33 -42.13 2.55 5.41
CA PRO A 33 -42.63 2.32 6.77
C PRO A 33 -41.46 2.21 7.75
N LYS A 34 -41.74 2.52 9.03
CA LYS A 34 -40.80 2.42 10.15
C LYS A 34 -40.20 1.01 10.19
N GLN A 35 -38.88 0.89 10.05
CA GLN A 35 -38.16 -0.39 10.15
C GLN A 35 -37.79 -0.65 11.62
N ASP A 36 -38.35 -1.70 12.19
CA ASP A 36 -37.87 -2.34 13.40
C ASP A 36 -36.49 -2.99 13.18
N ASP A 37 -35.58 -2.87 14.17
CA ASP A 37 -34.35 -3.64 14.46
C ASP A 37 -33.72 -4.55 13.38
N VAL A 38 -33.43 -4.04 12.18
CA VAL A 38 -32.59 -4.77 11.21
C VAL A 38 -31.12 -4.53 11.53
N GLU A 39 -30.42 -5.55 12.02
CA GLU A 39 -28.96 -5.53 12.21
C GLU A 39 -28.26 -5.06 10.92
N PRO A 40 -27.38 -4.05 10.97
CA PRO A 40 -26.80 -3.47 9.77
C PRO A 40 -25.96 -4.48 8.98
N LYS A 41 -25.99 -4.41 7.64
CA LYS A 41 -25.14 -5.26 6.78
C LYS A 41 -23.68 -4.82 6.85
N LEU A 42 -22.72 -5.75 6.76
CA LEU A 42 -21.27 -5.43 6.84
C LEU A 42 -20.83 -4.42 5.79
N ALA A 43 -21.25 -4.61 4.55
CA ALA A 43 -20.95 -3.68 3.47
C ALA A 43 -21.51 -2.26 3.70
N ALA A 44 -22.60 -2.12 4.47
CA ALA A 44 -23.15 -0.82 4.82
C ALA A 44 -22.31 -0.11 5.89
N ILE A 45 -21.80 -0.87 6.87
CA ILE A 45 -20.88 -0.36 7.91
C ILE A 45 -19.55 0.02 7.27
N GLU A 46 -18.97 -0.86 6.45
CA GLU A 46 -17.75 -0.62 5.65
C GLU A 46 -17.84 0.69 4.85
N ALA A 47 -18.98 0.90 4.18
CA ALA A 47 -19.23 2.09 3.38
C ALA A 47 -19.61 3.34 4.20
N GLY A 48 -19.64 3.26 5.53
CA GLY A 48 -20.02 4.36 6.43
C GLY A 48 -21.51 4.74 6.36
N LYS A 49 -22.37 3.86 5.83
CA LYS A 49 -23.82 4.06 5.68
C LYS A 49 -24.61 3.61 6.92
N ALA A 50 -24.02 2.78 7.75
CA ALA A 50 -24.55 2.40 9.06
C ALA A 50 -23.52 2.72 10.13
N LYS A 51 -23.98 3.13 11.31
CA LYS A 51 -23.13 3.39 12.48
C LYS A 51 -23.32 2.27 13.51
N ILE A 52 -22.22 1.90 14.14
CA ILE A 52 -22.18 0.98 15.27
C ILE A 52 -21.36 1.66 16.36
N ASP A 53 -21.79 1.51 17.60
CA ASP A 53 -21.09 2.10 18.75
C ASP A 53 -19.89 1.23 19.17
N ASP A 54 -20.10 -0.08 19.35
CA ASP A 54 -19.05 -1.04 19.68
C ASP A 54 -18.70 -1.93 18.47
N HIS A 55 -17.68 -1.52 17.73
CA HIS A 55 -17.20 -2.25 16.57
C HIS A 55 -16.59 -3.60 16.96
N LEU A 56 -15.86 -3.67 18.08
CA LEU A 56 -15.15 -4.87 18.50
C LEU A 56 -16.13 -5.99 18.82
N THR A 57 -17.11 -5.73 19.68
CA THR A 57 -18.14 -6.72 20.05
C THR A 57 -18.96 -7.14 18.83
N TYR A 58 -19.34 -6.18 17.98
CA TYR A 58 -20.13 -6.46 16.79
C TYR A 58 -19.40 -7.39 15.81
N PHE A 59 -18.17 -7.05 15.42
CA PHE A 59 -17.42 -7.82 14.43
C PHE A 59 -16.98 -9.17 14.98
N THR A 60 -16.47 -9.25 16.22
CA THR A 60 -16.05 -10.54 16.81
C THR A 60 -17.21 -11.52 16.93
N LYS A 61 -18.41 -11.06 17.32
CA LYS A 61 -19.64 -11.88 17.35
C LYS A 61 -19.98 -12.43 15.95
N ARG A 62 -19.87 -11.60 14.91
CA ARG A 62 -20.20 -12.01 13.54
C ARG A 62 -19.16 -12.94 12.94
N LEU A 63 -17.87 -12.64 13.11
CA LEU A 63 -16.76 -13.49 12.68
C LEU A 63 -16.82 -14.87 13.35
N SER A 64 -17.19 -14.93 14.63
CA SER A 64 -17.37 -16.18 15.36
C SER A 64 -18.45 -17.08 14.73
N LYS A 65 -19.55 -16.51 14.24
CA LYS A 65 -20.63 -17.27 13.58
C LYS A 65 -20.23 -17.81 12.21
N ALA A 66 -19.31 -17.12 11.53
CA ALA A 66 -18.87 -17.48 10.18
C ALA A 66 -17.55 -18.29 10.16
N SER A 67 -16.99 -18.61 11.32
CA SER A 67 -15.72 -19.34 11.44
C SER A 67 -15.85 -20.78 10.93
N ARG A 68 -14.83 -21.24 10.20
CA ARG A 68 -14.77 -22.57 9.60
C ARG A 68 -13.62 -23.37 10.19
N GLN A 69 -13.83 -24.68 10.34
CA GLN A 69 -12.76 -25.59 10.72
C GLN A 69 -11.70 -25.63 9.61
N THR A 70 -10.42 -25.60 10.02
CA THR A 70 -9.28 -25.70 9.11
C THR A 70 -8.33 -26.78 9.61
N ALA A 71 -7.44 -27.24 8.73
CA ALA A 71 -6.38 -28.17 9.12
C ALA A 71 -5.44 -27.51 10.14
N PRO A 72 -4.85 -28.25 11.09
CA PRO A 72 -3.96 -27.68 12.12
C PRO A 72 -2.74 -26.92 11.59
N ILE A 73 -2.32 -27.19 10.35
CA ILE A 73 -1.20 -26.51 9.68
C ILE A 73 -1.53 -25.09 9.22
N VAL A 74 -2.82 -24.74 9.13
CA VAL A 74 -3.24 -23.40 8.73
C VAL A 74 -3.10 -22.48 9.94
N ALA A 75 -2.35 -21.39 9.80
CA ALA A 75 -2.23 -20.38 10.84
C ALA A 75 -3.61 -19.79 11.19
N ARG A 76 -3.97 -19.83 12.47
CA ARG A 76 -5.25 -19.34 12.99
C ARG A 76 -5.00 -18.56 14.27
N LEU A 77 -5.71 -17.46 14.42
CA LEU A 77 -5.80 -16.74 15.67
C LEU A 77 -7.14 -17.08 16.33
N THR A 78 -7.14 -17.29 17.65
CA THR A 78 -8.41 -17.51 18.37
C THR A 78 -9.23 -16.22 18.39
N ARG A 79 -10.53 -16.33 18.66
CA ARG A 79 -11.39 -15.14 18.75
C ARG A 79 -10.94 -14.25 19.91
N GLU A 80 -10.58 -14.88 21.03
CA GLU A 80 -10.13 -14.21 22.25
C GLU A 80 -8.82 -13.47 22.01
N ASP A 81 -7.84 -14.12 21.35
CA ASP A 81 -6.58 -13.48 20.99
C ASP A 81 -6.80 -12.34 19.98
N PHE A 82 -7.78 -12.47 19.07
CA PHE A 82 -8.05 -11.44 18.06
C PHE A 82 -8.63 -10.19 18.71
N ALA A 83 -9.58 -10.41 19.62
CA ALA A 83 -10.17 -9.34 20.39
C ALA A 83 -9.13 -8.65 21.29
N ALA A 84 -8.31 -9.42 21.99
CA ALA A 84 -7.25 -8.90 22.85
C ALA A 84 -6.19 -8.12 22.06
N LEU A 85 -5.81 -8.60 20.86
CA LEU A 85 -4.87 -7.90 19.98
C LEU A 85 -5.42 -6.53 19.56
N TYR A 86 -6.68 -6.48 19.16
CA TYR A 86 -7.31 -5.22 18.75
C TYR A 86 -7.47 -4.25 19.93
N ASP A 87 -8.04 -4.72 21.04
CA ASP A 87 -8.30 -3.92 22.25
C ASP A 87 -7.01 -3.38 22.88
N GLY A 88 -5.97 -4.22 22.96
CA GLY A 88 -4.65 -3.84 23.45
C GLY A 88 -3.94 -2.79 22.61
N ASN A 89 -4.45 -2.50 21.41
CA ASN A 89 -3.95 -1.46 20.50
C ASN A 89 -4.94 -0.30 20.30
N ASP A 90 -6.13 -0.30 20.95
CA ASP A 90 -7.12 0.79 20.84
C ASP A 90 -6.75 2.02 21.71
N HIS A 91 -5.56 2.56 21.46
CA HIS A 91 -5.01 3.73 22.15
C HIS A 91 -4.13 4.56 21.19
N ASP A 92 -3.71 5.75 21.62
CA ASP A 92 -3.05 6.73 20.75
C ASP A 92 -1.70 6.26 20.18
N HIS A 93 -1.09 5.28 20.83
CA HIS A 93 0.22 4.71 20.50
C HIS A 93 0.15 3.27 19.96
N GLY A 94 -1.03 2.82 19.53
CA GLY A 94 -1.22 1.47 19.00
C GLY A 94 -0.39 1.23 17.74
N ASN A 95 0.09 -0.01 17.59
CA ASN A 95 0.94 -0.45 16.49
C ASN A 95 0.40 -1.71 15.81
N HIS A 96 -0.93 -1.82 15.75
CA HIS A 96 -1.59 -2.92 15.07
C HIS A 96 -1.45 -2.81 13.55
N PHE A 97 -1.31 -3.95 12.89
CA PHE A 97 -1.44 -4.05 11.45
C PHE A 97 -2.45 -5.10 11.04
N VAL A 98 -2.97 -4.91 9.84
CA VAL A 98 -3.77 -5.91 9.14
C VAL A 98 -3.34 -5.96 7.69
N VAL A 99 -3.31 -7.16 7.13
CA VAL A 99 -3.26 -7.39 5.70
C VAL A 99 -4.60 -7.95 5.29
N HIS A 100 -5.36 -7.20 4.51
CA HIS A 100 -6.57 -7.72 3.91
C HIS A 100 -6.27 -8.29 2.53
N GLN A 101 -6.78 -9.47 2.21
CA GLN A 101 -6.98 -9.84 0.82
C GLN A 101 -8.24 -9.14 0.32
N HIS A 102 -8.10 -8.34 -0.73
CA HIS A 102 -9.21 -7.63 -1.37
C HIS A 102 -9.41 -8.14 -2.79
N ASN A 103 -10.52 -8.83 -3.01
CA ASN A 103 -10.91 -9.34 -4.33
C ASN A 103 -11.89 -8.37 -4.99
N HIS A 104 -11.39 -7.24 -5.52
CA HIS A 104 -12.25 -6.17 -6.02
C HIS A 104 -12.70 -6.37 -7.49
N PRO A 105 -13.96 -6.05 -7.87
CA PRO A 105 -14.52 -6.36 -9.19
C PRO A 105 -13.78 -5.71 -10.37
N ARG A 106 -13.14 -4.55 -10.15
CA ARG A 106 -12.39 -3.83 -11.20
C ARG A 106 -10.90 -4.13 -11.23
N ALA A 107 -10.29 -4.29 -10.06
CA ALA A 107 -8.84 -4.39 -9.92
C ALA A 107 -8.35 -5.84 -9.83
N GLY A 108 -9.28 -6.77 -9.54
CA GLY A 108 -8.95 -8.14 -9.19
C GLY A 108 -8.40 -8.25 -7.77
N VAL A 109 -7.82 -9.42 -7.49
CA VAL A 109 -7.21 -9.73 -6.20
C VAL A 109 -5.96 -8.89 -5.99
N HIS A 110 -5.86 -8.29 -4.81
CA HIS A 110 -4.69 -7.59 -4.28
C HIS A 110 -4.74 -7.64 -2.75
N TYR A 111 -3.72 -7.07 -2.10
CA TYR A 111 -3.57 -7.13 -0.65
C TYR A 111 -3.40 -5.74 -0.07
N ASP A 112 -4.25 -5.32 0.86
CA ASP A 112 -4.13 -4.04 1.53
C ASP A 112 -3.35 -4.21 2.84
N LEU A 113 -2.12 -3.70 2.89
CA LEU A 113 -1.37 -3.57 4.13
C LEU A 113 -1.78 -2.28 4.84
N ARG A 114 -2.33 -2.39 6.04
CA ARG A 114 -2.77 -1.24 6.84
C ARG A 114 -2.00 -1.21 8.16
N LEU A 115 -1.47 -0.05 8.50
CA LEU A 115 -0.65 0.18 9.69
C LEU A 115 -1.29 1.27 10.52
N GLN A 116 -1.68 0.94 11.74
CA GLN A 116 -2.21 1.91 12.71
C GLN A 116 -1.13 2.95 13.04
N PHE A 117 -1.46 4.23 13.00
CA PHE A 117 -0.54 5.30 13.41
C PHE A 117 -1.12 6.22 14.49
N SER A 118 -2.42 6.09 14.77
CA SER A 118 -3.12 6.75 15.86
C SER A 118 -4.25 5.85 16.37
N LYS A 119 -4.92 6.27 17.45
CA LYS A 119 -6.07 5.54 18.00
C LYS A 119 -7.15 5.23 16.95
N SER A 120 -7.44 6.18 16.08
CA SER A 120 -8.57 6.08 15.15
C SER A 120 -8.17 5.74 13.72
N SER A 121 -6.89 5.79 13.36
CA SER A 121 -6.47 5.90 11.95
C SER A 121 -5.31 5.00 11.59
N SER A 122 -5.32 4.55 10.33
CA SER A 122 -4.33 3.65 9.78
C SER A 122 -3.96 4.05 8.35
N ILE A 123 -2.66 4.12 8.05
CA ILE A 123 -2.18 4.28 6.67
C ILE A 123 -2.35 2.96 5.95
N SER A 124 -2.54 3.01 4.63
CA SER A 124 -2.89 1.82 3.86
C SER A 124 -2.22 1.81 2.50
N PHE A 125 -1.68 0.65 2.12
CA PHE A 125 -1.04 0.40 0.84
C PHE A 125 -1.68 -0.80 0.14
N ALA A 126 -2.17 -0.61 -1.08
CA ALA A 126 -2.59 -1.70 -1.93
C ALA A 126 -1.36 -2.35 -2.59
N LEU A 127 -1.20 -3.65 -2.40
CA LEU A 127 -0.11 -4.49 -2.90
C LEU A 127 -0.68 -5.44 -3.96
N PRO A 128 -0.60 -5.09 -5.26
CA PRO A 128 -1.22 -5.89 -6.31
C PRO A 128 -0.74 -7.35 -6.32
N LYS A 129 0.57 -7.56 -6.20
CA LYS A 129 1.20 -8.89 -6.24
C LYS A 129 1.41 -9.50 -4.84
N GLY A 130 0.76 -8.95 -3.81
CA GLY A 130 0.96 -9.35 -2.42
C GLY A 130 2.35 -9.06 -1.87
N LEU A 131 2.60 -9.58 -0.67
CA LEU A 131 3.86 -9.43 0.06
C LEU A 131 4.99 -10.30 -0.55
N PRO A 132 6.25 -9.83 -0.56
CA PRO A 132 7.38 -10.60 -1.07
C PRO A 132 7.83 -11.71 -0.10
N GLY A 133 7.70 -12.99 -0.49
CA GLY A 133 8.08 -14.13 0.35
C GLY A 133 9.26 -14.97 -0.16
N ASN A 134 9.87 -14.64 -1.30
CA ASN A 134 11.03 -15.38 -1.83
C ASN A 134 12.28 -14.49 -1.87
N PRO A 135 13.36 -14.82 -1.11
CA PRO A 135 14.57 -14.02 -1.06
C PRO A 135 15.34 -13.99 -2.40
N ASN A 136 15.16 -15.00 -3.25
CA ASN A 136 15.81 -15.15 -4.56
C ASN A 136 14.88 -14.82 -5.74
N SER A 137 13.76 -14.14 -5.49
CA SER A 137 12.83 -13.69 -6.55
C SER A 137 13.55 -12.83 -7.59
N ARG A 138 13.31 -13.11 -8.89
CA ARG A 138 13.78 -12.28 -10.02
C ARG A 138 13.22 -10.86 -9.97
N SER A 139 12.01 -10.70 -9.41
CA SER A 139 11.37 -9.41 -9.17
C SER A 139 11.51 -9.07 -7.68
N ILE A 140 12.61 -8.41 -7.32
CA ILE A 140 12.95 -8.04 -5.93
C ILE A 140 11.97 -6.99 -5.39
N GLY A 141 11.60 -6.01 -6.23
CA GLY A 141 10.61 -4.99 -5.94
C GLY A 141 9.17 -5.45 -6.21
N ARG A 142 8.27 -5.01 -5.34
CA ARG A 142 6.82 -5.04 -5.48
C ARG A 142 6.32 -3.59 -5.47
N MET A 143 5.33 -3.28 -6.28
CA MET A 143 4.65 -1.99 -6.21
C MET A 143 3.70 -1.98 -5.01
N ALA A 144 3.73 -0.90 -4.24
CA ALA A 144 2.80 -0.61 -3.16
C ALA A 144 2.14 0.75 -3.44
N ILE A 145 0.83 0.75 -3.66
CA ILE A 145 0.10 1.97 -4.00
C ILE A 145 -0.51 2.52 -2.71
N GLU A 146 -0.13 3.73 -2.33
CA GLU A 146 -0.73 4.42 -1.19
C GLU A 146 -2.23 4.63 -1.44
N THR A 147 -3.05 4.33 -0.45
CA THR A 147 -4.51 4.48 -0.51
C THR A 147 -4.96 5.52 0.53
N ARG A 148 -6.28 5.70 0.69
CA ARG A 148 -6.79 6.64 1.70
C ARG A 148 -6.48 6.14 3.11
N VAL A 149 -6.37 7.07 4.06
CA VAL A 149 -6.32 6.72 5.48
C VAL A 149 -7.63 6.06 5.87
N HIS A 150 -7.54 4.89 6.50
CA HIS A 150 -8.68 4.11 6.97
C HIS A 150 -8.87 4.27 8.47
N ASN A 151 -10.07 3.94 8.95
CA ASN A 151 -10.31 3.86 10.39
C ASN A 151 -9.63 2.64 10.98
N TYR A 152 -9.21 2.74 12.23
CA TYR A 152 -8.64 1.60 12.94
C TYR A 152 -9.61 0.41 13.02
N TRP A 153 -10.91 0.65 13.27
CA TRP A 153 -11.92 -0.42 13.29
C TRP A 153 -12.04 -1.20 11.97
N ASN A 154 -11.56 -0.67 10.83
CA ASN A 154 -11.52 -1.45 9.58
C ASN A 154 -10.60 -2.67 9.69
N HIS A 155 -9.74 -2.77 10.72
CA HIS A 155 -8.92 -3.94 10.96
C HIS A 155 -9.73 -5.17 11.40
N LEU A 156 -11.00 -4.98 11.78
CA LEU A 156 -11.90 -6.04 12.23
C LEU A 156 -12.76 -6.64 11.12
N ILE A 157 -12.75 -6.08 9.91
CA ILE A 157 -13.80 -6.36 8.93
C ILE A 157 -13.47 -7.50 7.97
N GLU A 158 -14.42 -8.44 7.85
CA GLU A 158 -14.50 -9.36 6.71
C GLU A 158 -15.88 -9.24 6.07
N SER A 159 -15.95 -8.67 4.89
CA SER A 159 -17.21 -8.33 4.22
C SER A 159 -17.14 -8.69 2.74
N ALA A 160 -18.30 -8.72 2.10
CA ALA A 160 -18.34 -8.73 0.64
C ALA A 160 -19.55 -7.92 0.13
N SER A 161 -19.40 -7.32 -1.04
CA SER A 161 -20.51 -6.75 -1.79
C SER A 161 -20.27 -6.85 -3.29
N SER A 162 -21.33 -6.76 -4.10
CA SER A 162 -21.19 -6.72 -5.56
C SER A 162 -20.41 -5.48 -6.05
N LYS A 163 -20.30 -4.43 -5.23
CA LYS A 163 -19.62 -3.18 -5.59
C LYS A 163 -18.14 -3.18 -5.22
N THR A 164 -17.83 -3.64 -4.02
CA THR A 164 -16.47 -3.61 -3.44
C THR A 164 -15.75 -4.94 -3.59
N GLY A 165 -16.45 -6.04 -3.89
CA GLY A 165 -15.88 -7.38 -3.87
C GLY A 165 -15.72 -7.89 -2.44
N SER A 166 -14.89 -8.91 -2.22
CA SER A 166 -14.67 -9.50 -0.90
C SER A 166 -13.43 -8.94 -0.21
N LEU A 167 -13.53 -8.71 1.09
CA LEU A 167 -12.46 -8.35 1.99
C LEU A 167 -12.29 -9.44 3.05
N LEU A 168 -11.08 -9.94 3.21
CA LEU A 168 -10.73 -11.03 4.11
C LEU A 168 -9.46 -10.69 4.89
N ILE A 169 -9.40 -11.02 6.18
CA ILE A 169 -8.22 -10.77 7.02
C ILE A 169 -7.18 -11.86 6.73
N TRP A 170 -6.23 -11.56 5.84
CA TRP A 170 -5.20 -12.50 5.40
C TRP A 170 -4.12 -12.73 6.46
N ASP A 171 -3.73 -11.65 7.14
CA ASP A 171 -2.86 -11.68 8.31
C ASP A 171 -3.11 -10.46 9.21
N THR A 172 -2.73 -10.54 10.47
CA THR A 172 -2.85 -9.45 11.43
C THR A 172 -1.89 -9.66 12.60
N GLY A 173 -1.51 -8.57 13.26
CA GLY A 173 -0.53 -8.61 14.35
C GLY A 173 -0.05 -7.21 14.72
N THR A 174 1.15 -7.11 15.28
CA THR A 174 1.80 -5.82 15.57
C THR A 174 2.99 -5.56 14.66
N TYR A 175 3.37 -4.30 14.50
CA TYR A 175 4.54 -3.93 13.72
C TYR A 175 5.62 -3.26 14.57
N GLU A 176 6.86 -3.39 14.12
CA GLU A 176 8.03 -2.69 14.67
C GLU A 176 8.71 -1.90 13.54
N VAL A 177 9.02 -0.63 13.79
CA VAL A 177 9.75 0.23 12.86
C VAL A 177 11.23 0.19 13.18
N LEU A 178 12.01 -0.36 12.24
CA LEU A 178 13.45 -0.53 12.40
C LEU A 178 14.20 0.76 11.98
N PRO A 179 15.33 1.06 12.64
CA PRO A 179 16.15 2.20 12.26
C PRO A 179 16.62 2.12 10.79
N ARG A 180 16.70 3.30 10.16
CA ARG A 180 17.36 3.45 8.86
C ARG A 180 18.86 3.14 9.01
N LYS A 181 19.41 2.36 8.08
CA LYS A 181 20.86 2.14 8.00
C LYS A 181 21.53 3.46 7.61
N THR A 182 22.26 4.09 8.52
CA THR A 182 23.11 5.25 8.21
C THR A 182 24.47 4.76 7.73
N ALA A 183 25.13 5.52 6.84
CA ALA A 183 26.46 5.18 6.31
C ALA A 183 27.51 4.95 7.41
N SER A 184 27.36 5.58 8.58
CA SER A 184 28.27 5.41 9.72
C SER A 184 28.17 4.03 10.42
N SER A 185 27.08 3.29 10.24
CA SER A 185 26.91 1.93 10.78
C SER A 185 27.71 0.86 10.01
N ASN A 186 28.27 1.20 8.84
CA ASN A 186 29.04 0.31 7.97
C ASN A 186 30.54 0.21 8.31
N ARG A 187 31.00 0.65 9.51
CA ARG A 187 32.42 0.54 9.90
C ARG A 187 32.95 -0.91 9.99
N ASN A 188 32.07 -1.92 10.00
CA ASN A 188 32.44 -3.33 10.02
C ASN A 188 32.45 -4.01 8.62
N GLY A 189 32.74 -3.26 7.55
CA GLY A 189 33.39 -3.81 6.36
C GLY A 189 32.62 -4.87 5.54
N ILE A 190 31.29 -4.97 5.66
CA ILE A 190 30.48 -5.77 4.73
C ILE A 190 29.68 -4.81 3.87
N PRO A 191 30.07 -4.58 2.60
CA PRO A 191 29.28 -3.79 1.68
C PRO A 191 27.89 -4.43 1.55
N SER A 192 26.83 -3.64 1.77
CA SER A 192 25.46 -3.99 1.40
C SER A 192 25.38 -4.06 -0.13
N LEU A 193 25.88 -5.16 -0.69
CA LEU A 193 25.84 -5.44 -2.12
C LEU A 193 24.38 -5.68 -2.50
N GLN A 194 23.90 -4.78 -3.36
CA GLN A 194 22.54 -4.67 -3.91
C GLN A 194 21.49 -3.97 -3.03
N THR A 195 21.75 -2.72 -2.71
CA THR A 195 20.78 -1.67 -3.03
C THR A 195 21.31 -0.96 -4.27
N THR A 196 20.73 -1.20 -5.45
CA THR A 196 20.97 -0.32 -6.59
C THR A 196 20.36 1.03 -6.25
N ASP A 197 21.19 1.97 -5.81
CA ASP A 197 21.08 3.42 -5.91
C ASP A 197 22.40 3.95 -5.34
N ASP A 198 23.40 4.01 -6.20
CA ASP A 198 24.67 4.70 -5.97
C ASP A 198 24.46 6.14 -6.46
N ASP A 199 23.87 6.98 -5.61
CA ASP A 199 23.90 8.43 -5.76
C ASP A 199 24.95 8.97 -4.76
N SER A 200 26.21 8.69 -5.04
CA SER A 200 27.33 9.40 -4.40
C SER A 200 27.66 10.61 -5.27
N ASP A 201 27.13 11.79 -4.95
CA ASP A 201 27.73 13.05 -5.38
C ASP A 201 28.30 13.77 -4.17
N GLY A 202 29.62 13.77 -4.10
CA GLY A 202 30.41 14.33 -3.00
C GLY A 202 30.93 15.70 -3.38
N SER A 203 30.46 16.73 -2.69
CA SER A 203 31.11 18.05 -2.64
C SER A 203 30.63 18.80 -1.39
N ASP A 204 31.26 18.53 -0.24
CA ASP A 204 31.16 19.38 0.95
C ASP A 204 32.02 20.65 0.73
N SER A 205 31.37 21.81 0.60
CA SER A 205 31.98 23.12 0.88
C SER A 205 31.11 23.87 1.88
N PRO A 206 31.67 24.40 2.98
CA PRO A 206 30.88 24.93 4.08
C PRO A 206 30.43 26.37 3.78
N SER A 207 29.12 26.58 3.57
CA SER A 207 28.51 27.92 3.57
C SER A 207 27.63 28.12 4.81
N PRO A 208 27.71 29.27 5.51
CA PRO A 208 27.13 29.46 6.83
C PRO A 208 25.72 30.07 6.75
N ALA A 209 24.70 29.27 6.40
CA ALA A 209 23.30 29.63 6.62
C ALA A 209 22.39 28.40 6.44
N ALA A 210 22.43 27.46 7.38
CA ALA A 210 21.53 26.31 7.36
C ALA A 210 20.38 26.51 8.36
N PRO A 211 19.11 26.28 7.95
CA PRO A 211 18.02 26.10 8.89
C PRO A 211 18.23 24.80 9.65
N THR A 212 17.88 24.86 10.93
CA THR A 212 17.91 23.87 12.01
C THR A 212 18.10 22.42 11.59
N LYS A 213 19.27 21.85 11.94
CA LYS A 213 19.55 20.41 11.98
C LYS A 213 18.45 19.68 12.77
N LEU A 214 17.49 19.06 12.07
CA LEU A 214 16.63 18.03 12.66
C LEU A 214 17.53 16.85 13.04
N ASN A 215 17.86 16.80 14.33
CA ASN A 215 18.60 15.73 14.96
C ASN A 215 18.05 14.37 14.48
N ASN A 216 18.92 13.58 13.85
CA ASN A 216 18.74 12.16 13.56
C ASN A 216 18.67 11.35 14.88
N LYS A 217 17.63 11.61 15.69
CA LYS A 217 17.27 10.93 16.94
C LYS A 217 16.17 9.89 16.71
N CYS A 218 16.01 9.35 15.50
CA CYS A 218 15.07 8.25 15.20
C CYS A 218 15.46 6.88 15.83
N GLY A 219 16.26 6.89 16.89
CA GLY A 219 16.58 5.72 17.73
C GLY A 219 16.27 5.94 19.21
N GLY A 220 15.53 7.00 19.58
CA GLY A 220 15.04 7.19 20.95
C GLY A 220 13.93 6.20 21.33
N PRO A 221 13.59 6.07 22.62
CA PRO A 221 12.50 5.24 23.12
C PRO A 221 11.13 5.88 22.80
N GLY A 222 10.83 6.03 21.52
CA GLY A 222 9.52 6.44 21.02
C GLY A 222 8.62 5.24 20.78
N HIS A 223 7.31 5.47 20.79
CA HIS A 223 6.33 4.45 20.42
C HIS A 223 6.44 4.08 18.93
N GLU A 224 6.08 2.86 18.55
CA GLU A 224 6.23 2.38 17.16
C GLU A 224 5.45 3.22 16.15
N ASN A 225 4.30 3.78 16.55
CA ASN A 225 3.51 4.67 15.71
C ASN A 225 4.19 6.02 15.42
N GLU A 226 4.90 6.58 16.39
CA GLU A 226 5.69 7.80 16.20
C GLU A 226 6.88 7.55 15.26
N LYS A 227 7.55 6.41 15.44
CA LYS A 227 8.60 5.96 14.51
C LYS A 227 8.04 5.79 13.10
N LEU A 228 6.83 5.25 12.95
CA LEU A 228 6.17 5.10 11.66
C LEU A 228 5.90 6.46 11.00
N ILE A 229 5.35 7.42 11.76
CA ILE A 229 5.10 8.78 11.26
C ILE A 229 6.40 9.42 10.77
N ALA A 230 7.47 9.36 11.58
CA ALA A 230 8.77 9.90 11.19
C ALA A 230 9.34 9.19 9.96
N ALA A 231 9.31 7.86 9.92
CA ALA A 231 9.81 7.08 8.79
C ALA A 231 9.03 7.40 7.49
N PHE A 232 7.71 7.54 7.58
CA PHE A 232 6.84 7.92 6.47
C PHE A 232 7.21 9.29 5.90
N GLN A 233 7.45 10.29 6.75
CA GLN A 233 7.89 11.62 6.35
C GLN A 233 9.25 11.59 5.63
N THR A 234 10.15 10.68 6.03
CA THR A 234 11.44 10.49 5.34
C THR A 234 11.36 9.67 4.05
N ARG A 235 10.14 9.27 3.61
CA ARG A 235 9.91 8.48 2.38
C ARG A 235 10.59 7.10 2.39
N TYR A 236 11.02 6.63 3.56
CA TYR A 236 11.75 5.39 3.75
C TYR A 236 11.29 4.73 5.05
N ILE A 237 10.55 3.63 4.92
CA ILE A 237 10.05 2.86 6.05
C ILE A 237 10.69 1.48 6.02
N ARG A 238 11.24 1.08 7.16
CA ARG A 238 11.75 -0.26 7.37
C ARG A 238 10.92 -0.91 8.47
N LEU A 239 10.21 -1.96 8.11
CA LEU A 239 9.08 -2.47 8.88
C LEU A 239 9.25 -3.95 9.13
N ARG A 240 9.20 -4.35 10.39
CA ARG A 240 9.04 -5.76 10.78
C ARG A 240 7.59 -6.00 11.15
N LEU A 241 7.02 -7.09 10.64
CA LEU A 241 5.64 -7.49 10.88
C LEU A 241 5.62 -8.75 11.75
N HIS A 242 4.99 -8.66 12.91
CA HIS A 242 4.77 -9.78 13.83
C HIS A 242 3.36 -10.31 13.62
N GLY A 243 3.16 -11.06 12.54
CA GLY A 243 1.86 -11.59 12.12
C GLY A 243 1.56 -12.97 12.66
N THR A 244 0.32 -13.41 12.46
CA THR A 244 -0.11 -14.80 12.70
C THR A 244 0.36 -15.72 11.58
N ARG A 245 0.34 -15.22 10.33
CA ARG A 245 0.70 -15.98 9.12
C ARG A 245 2.12 -15.69 8.67
N LEU A 246 2.56 -14.44 8.70
CA LEU A 246 3.89 -14.08 8.25
C LEU A 246 4.97 -14.75 9.12
N PRO A 247 6.09 -15.21 8.54
CA PRO A 247 7.15 -15.86 9.30
C PRO A 247 7.79 -14.94 10.34
N ASP A 248 8.44 -15.54 11.33
CA ASP A 248 9.23 -14.80 12.30
C ASP A 248 10.29 -13.91 11.63
N ASN A 249 10.50 -12.73 12.21
CA ASN A 249 11.41 -11.70 11.71
C ASN A 249 11.10 -11.17 10.30
N TYR A 250 9.93 -11.46 9.71
CA TYR A 250 9.56 -10.96 8.39
C TYR A 250 9.67 -9.43 8.32
N THR A 251 10.65 -8.96 7.55
CA THR A 251 11.02 -7.54 7.48
C THR A 251 10.98 -7.04 6.04
N VAL A 252 10.33 -5.90 5.82
CA VAL A 252 10.21 -5.26 4.51
C VAL A 252 10.69 -3.81 4.54
N ILE A 253 11.03 -3.28 3.38
CA ILE A 253 11.38 -1.88 3.16
C ILE A 253 10.38 -1.29 2.17
N LEU A 254 9.75 -0.18 2.55
CA LEU A 254 8.97 0.68 1.65
C LEU A 254 9.77 1.94 1.36
N ARG A 255 9.95 2.26 0.08
CA ARG A 255 10.60 3.49 -0.37
C ARG A 255 9.72 4.22 -1.38
N LEU A 256 9.46 5.49 -1.15
CA LEU A 256 8.86 6.37 -2.15
C LEU A 256 10.00 6.96 -3.01
N PRO A 257 10.01 6.73 -4.34
CA PRO A 257 11.03 7.30 -5.22
C PRO A 257 11.04 8.83 -5.16
N THR A 258 12.24 9.44 -5.14
CA THR A 258 12.40 10.91 -5.14
C THR A 258 12.01 11.53 -6.48
N ASN A 259 12.22 10.79 -7.58
CA ASN A 259 11.96 11.27 -8.93
C ASN A 259 10.55 10.87 -9.36
N GLU A 260 9.57 11.69 -9.01
CA GLU A 260 8.28 11.68 -9.71
C GLU A 260 8.44 12.26 -11.13
N ILE A 261 9.20 11.58 -12.01
CA ILE A 261 8.96 11.71 -13.46
C ILE A 261 7.68 10.91 -13.72
N ILE A 262 6.54 11.51 -13.35
CA ILE A 262 5.26 11.13 -13.89
C ILE A 262 5.37 11.38 -15.38
N LYS A 263 5.75 10.35 -16.16
CA LYS A 263 5.41 10.28 -17.57
C LYS A 263 3.88 10.20 -17.64
N ARG A 264 3.23 11.37 -17.48
CA ARG A 264 1.83 11.54 -17.86
C ARG A 264 1.77 11.04 -19.30
N PRO A 265 0.85 10.14 -19.67
CA PRO A 265 0.71 9.74 -21.06
C PRO A 265 0.40 11.01 -21.84
N THR A 266 1.40 11.56 -22.52
CA THR A 266 1.23 12.64 -23.48
C THR A 266 0.16 12.14 -24.43
N ALA A 267 -1.01 12.77 -24.38
CA ALA A 267 -2.10 12.42 -25.27
C ALA A 267 -1.53 12.45 -26.68
N ARG A 268 -1.36 11.27 -27.28
CA ARG A 268 -1.04 11.15 -28.70
C ARG A 268 -2.11 11.98 -29.40
N ARG A 269 -1.74 13.19 -29.83
CA ARG A 269 -2.54 14.01 -30.72
C ARG A 269 -2.89 13.07 -31.86
N LYS A 270 -4.15 12.65 -31.92
CA LYS A 270 -4.69 11.97 -33.09
C LYS A 270 -4.46 12.95 -34.23
N SER A 271 -3.39 12.71 -34.99
CA SER A 271 -3.18 13.29 -36.29
C SER A 271 -4.47 13.05 -37.06
N ARG A 272 -5.25 14.12 -37.22
CA ARG A 272 -6.38 14.14 -38.13
C ARG A 272 -5.74 13.91 -39.49
N LYS A 273 -6.04 12.75 -40.10
CA LYS A 273 -5.85 12.53 -41.52
C LYS A 273 -6.62 13.64 -42.26
N GLY A 274 -5.93 14.71 -42.61
CA GLY A 274 -6.34 15.70 -43.59
C GLY A 274 -5.99 15.17 -44.97
N ALA A 275 -6.94 15.29 -45.89
CA ALA A 275 -6.88 14.79 -47.25
C ALA A 275 -5.77 15.46 -48.08
N LYS A 276 -5.34 14.72 -49.11
CA LYS A 276 -4.41 15.09 -50.18
C LYS A 276 -4.69 16.48 -50.77
N THR A 277 -3.63 17.22 -51.09
CA THR A 277 -3.50 18.01 -52.34
C THR A 277 -2.01 18.10 -52.68
N GLN A 278 -1.71 17.91 -53.97
CA GLN A 278 -0.39 17.77 -54.59
C GLN A 278 0.23 19.14 -54.97
N GLN A 279 1.49 19.07 -55.43
CA GLN A 279 2.24 20.03 -56.29
C GLN A 279 3.02 21.14 -55.53
N ILE A 280 4.27 21.54 -55.85
CA ILE A 280 5.23 21.30 -56.95
C ILE A 280 6.63 21.88 -56.52
N GLU A 281 7.71 21.23 -57.00
CA GLU A 281 9.10 21.68 -57.39
C GLU A 281 10.04 22.55 -56.50
N ASN A 282 11.33 22.12 -56.47
CA ASN A 282 12.59 22.80 -56.07
C ASN A 282 13.10 23.76 -57.20
N PRO A 283 14.16 24.62 -57.11
CA PRO A 283 15.42 24.51 -56.31
C PRO A 283 16.13 25.84 -55.83
N SER A 284 17.38 25.71 -55.29
CA SER A 284 18.42 26.75 -55.02
C SER A 284 18.23 27.64 -53.78
N ASP A 285 19.21 28.15 -53.02
CA ASP A 285 20.69 28.13 -53.00
C ASP A 285 21.16 28.74 -51.63
N SER A 286 22.38 28.39 -51.20
CA SER A 286 23.32 29.17 -50.33
C SER A 286 23.06 29.45 -48.83
N GLU A 287 23.93 28.80 -48.02
CA GLU A 287 24.82 29.33 -46.97
C GLU A 287 24.40 30.50 -46.06
N ASN A 288 24.32 30.25 -44.74
CA ASN A 288 25.23 30.91 -43.78
C ASN A 288 25.16 30.31 -42.36
N GLU A 289 26.34 30.20 -41.77
CA GLU A 289 26.60 29.90 -40.36
C GLU A 289 26.05 31.01 -39.47
N GLU A 290 25.43 30.66 -38.33
CA GLU A 290 25.73 31.35 -37.07
C GLU A 290 25.30 30.52 -35.86
N GLN A 291 26.31 30.22 -35.07
CA GLN A 291 26.33 29.43 -33.86
C GLN A 291 25.88 30.32 -32.69
N LEU A 292 24.66 30.12 -32.20
CA LEU A 292 24.20 30.72 -30.95
C LEU A 292 23.61 29.64 -30.05
N GLN A 293 24.44 29.19 -29.11
CA GLN A 293 24.01 28.44 -27.93
C GLN A 293 23.19 29.38 -27.04
N PRO A 294 21.94 29.05 -26.66
CA PRO A 294 21.35 29.64 -25.47
C PRO A 294 21.98 28.94 -24.25
N GLN A 295 22.72 29.71 -23.46
CA GLN A 295 23.05 29.35 -22.09
C GLN A 295 21.76 29.00 -21.35
N GLU A 296 21.54 27.71 -21.10
CA GLU A 296 20.64 27.26 -20.04
C GLU A 296 21.33 27.58 -18.72
N GLN A 297 21.03 28.76 -18.17
CA GLN A 297 21.10 28.96 -16.73
C GLN A 297 20.07 27.99 -16.13
N GLY A 298 20.57 26.84 -15.69
CA GLY A 298 19.83 25.94 -14.82
C GLY A 298 19.61 26.67 -13.51
N ASP A 299 18.44 27.29 -13.38
CA ASP A 299 17.86 27.55 -12.08
C ASP A 299 17.64 26.18 -11.44
N GLU A 300 18.47 25.86 -10.46
CA GLU A 300 18.22 24.80 -9.48
C GLU A 300 16.96 25.20 -8.70
N GLU A 301 15.79 25.03 -9.32
CA GLU A 301 14.53 24.99 -8.61
C GLU A 301 14.57 23.72 -7.74
N ASP A 302 14.82 23.93 -6.45
CA ASP A 302 14.50 23.00 -5.37
C ASP A 302 13.01 22.64 -5.52
N LEU A 303 12.74 21.58 -6.28
CA LEU A 303 11.39 21.15 -6.64
C LEU A 303 10.71 20.64 -5.38
N ASP A 304 10.05 21.58 -4.68
CA ASP A 304 9.06 21.31 -3.66
C ASP A 304 7.97 20.40 -4.26
N THR A 305 8.16 19.10 -4.07
CA THR A 305 7.21 18.06 -4.49
C THR A 305 5.87 18.12 -3.74
N ASP A 306 5.63 19.14 -2.92
CA ASP A 306 4.36 19.37 -2.24
C ASP A 306 3.49 20.34 -3.05
N THR A 307 2.71 19.79 -3.98
CA THR A 307 1.83 20.61 -4.81
C THR A 307 0.60 21.09 -4.02
N ASP A 308 -0.01 22.20 -4.43
CA ASP A 308 -1.33 22.60 -3.87
C ASP A 308 -2.39 21.49 -4.01
N GLU A 309 -2.27 20.64 -5.04
CA GLU A 309 -3.12 19.46 -5.23
C GLU A 309 -2.89 18.40 -4.13
N ASP A 310 -1.66 18.24 -3.66
CA ASP A 310 -1.30 17.33 -2.56
C ASP A 310 -1.83 17.87 -1.22
N ALA A 311 -1.70 19.17 -0.97
CA ALA A 311 -2.29 19.79 0.22
C ALA A 311 -3.81 19.58 0.28
N GLN A 312 -4.51 19.81 -0.84
CA GLN A 312 -5.94 19.55 -0.95
C GLN A 312 -6.28 18.06 -0.81
N THR A 313 -5.43 17.19 -1.33
CA THR A 313 -5.58 15.74 -1.15
C THR A 313 -5.45 15.37 0.32
N ARG A 314 -4.41 15.81 1.03
CA ARG A 314 -4.22 15.52 2.46
C ARG A 314 -5.43 15.88 3.30
N ALA A 315 -6.04 17.04 3.04
CA ALA A 315 -7.23 17.53 3.73
C ALA A 315 -8.46 16.61 3.55
N THR A 316 -8.52 15.84 2.45
CA THR A 316 -9.66 14.97 2.13
C THR A 316 -9.30 13.49 2.08
N ASN A 317 -8.05 13.10 2.33
CA ASN A 317 -7.52 11.75 2.15
C ASN A 317 -7.77 10.80 3.35
N ALA A 318 -8.93 10.89 3.97
CA ALA A 318 -9.35 10.02 5.07
C ALA A 318 -10.77 9.48 4.85
N TYR A 319 -11.04 8.26 5.30
CA TYR A 319 -12.40 7.74 5.41
C TYR A 319 -13.15 8.42 6.57
N PRO A 320 -14.49 8.46 6.54
CA PRO A 320 -15.28 9.02 7.65
C PRO A 320 -14.94 8.34 8.97
N GLY A 321 -14.53 9.12 9.97
CA GLY A 321 -14.08 8.63 11.29
C GLY A 321 -12.56 8.64 11.49
N SER A 322 -11.76 8.81 10.42
CA SER A 322 -10.30 8.82 10.48
C SER A 322 -9.76 10.23 10.29
N GLN A 323 -8.51 10.43 10.67
CA GLN A 323 -7.80 11.69 10.51
C GLN A 323 -6.45 11.44 9.85
N ASN A 324 -6.12 12.25 8.84
CA ASN A 324 -4.86 12.14 8.11
C ASN A 324 -3.76 13.00 8.75
N THR A 325 -3.37 12.70 10.00
CA THR A 325 -2.32 13.46 10.70
C THR A 325 -0.90 13.09 10.27
N ILE A 326 -0.74 11.97 9.57
CA ILE A 326 0.55 11.50 9.04
C ILE A 326 0.94 12.13 7.69
N GLY A 327 0.02 12.85 7.03
CA GLY A 327 0.30 13.51 5.75
C GLY A 327 0.25 12.57 4.54
N SER A 328 -0.60 11.54 4.59
CA SER A 328 -0.80 10.60 3.49
C SER A 328 -1.44 11.27 2.27
N VAL A 329 -0.99 10.89 1.07
CA VAL A 329 -1.52 11.26 -0.25
C VAL A 329 -1.79 9.97 -1.04
N HIS A 330 -3.07 9.65 -1.25
CA HIS A 330 -3.45 8.46 -2.01
C HIS A 330 -2.92 8.50 -3.46
N GLN A 331 -2.70 7.31 -4.02
CA GLN A 331 -2.16 7.01 -5.35
C GLN A 331 -0.65 7.19 -5.55
N ARG A 332 0.13 7.56 -4.52
CA ARG A 332 1.60 7.52 -4.61
C ARG A 332 2.11 6.08 -4.72
N HIS A 333 3.12 5.88 -5.55
CA HIS A 333 3.69 4.55 -5.80
C HIS A 333 4.99 4.34 -5.03
N TRP A 334 4.92 3.48 -4.02
CA TRP A 334 6.04 3.02 -3.24
C TRP A 334 6.63 1.73 -3.83
N SER A 335 7.94 1.55 -3.66
CA SER A 335 8.63 0.28 -3.86
C SER A 335 8.70 -0.47 -2.55
N LEU A 336 8.12 -1.67 -2.51
CA LEU A 336 8.18 -2.62 -1.40
C LEU A 336 9.18 -3.74 -1.71
N GLN A 337 10.11 -4.02 -0.80
CA GLN A 337 11.14 -5.06 -0.94
C GLN A 337 11.31 -5.86 0.34
N LEU A 338 11.72 -7.13 0.23
CA LEU A 338 12.09 -7.95 1.39
C LEU A 338 13.47 -7.53 1.92
N ASP A 339 13.58 -7.16 3.20
CA ASP A 339 14.86 -7.00 3.90
C ASP A 339 15.39 -8.39 4.28
N ARG A 340 16.14 -8.98 3.36
CA ARG A 340 16.62 -10.36 3.46
C ARG A 340 17.44 -10.59 4.73
N GLN A 341 18.36 -9.69 5.03
CA GLN A 341 19.24 -9.81 6.19
C GLN A 341 18.45 -9.78 7.50
N ASN A 342 17.46 -8.90 7.61
CA ASN A 342 16.72 -8.73 8.88
C ASN A 342 15.55 -9.70 9.01
N SER A 343 15.21 -10.35 7.90
CA SER A 343 14.44 -11.58 7.86
C SER A 343 15.28 -12.82 8.20
N GLY A 344 16.59 -12.69 8.45
CA GLY A 344 17.48 -13.78 8.87
C GLY A 344 18.14 -14.57 7.73
N PHE A 345 18.04 -14.11 6.48
CA PHE A 345 18.76 -14.72 5.36
C PHE A 345 20.22 -14.24 5.30
N VAL A 346 21.11 -15.13 4.88
CA VAL A 346 22.53 -14.88 4.64
C VAL A 346 22.87 -15.10 3.19
N LEU A 347 23.82 -14.33 2.66
CA LEU A 347 24.27 -14.47 1.28
C LEU A 347 25.34 -15.57 1.23
N ASP A 348 25.02 -16.69 0.59
CA ASP A 348 26.01 -17.72 0.27
C ASP A 348 26.75 -17.39 -1.03
N ARG A 349 28.07 -17.44 -0.96
CA ARG A 349 29.00 -17.17 -2.07
C ARG A 349 29.88 -18.38 -2.38
N SER A 350 29.46 -19.57 -1.97
CA SER A 350 30.22 -20.82 -2.09
C SER A 350 30.48 -21.27 -3.54
N GLU A 351 29.82 -20.68 -4.55
CA GLU A 351 30.11 -20.96 -5.95
C GLU A 351 31.29 -20.13 -6.49
N SER A 352 32.32 -20.85 -6.92
CA SER A 352 33.54 -20.36 -7.55
C SER A 352 33.28 -19.53 -8.81
N SER A 353 33.85 -18.31 -8.82
CA SER A 353 34.04 -17.41 -9.97
C SER A 353 32.80 -17.05 -10.79
N GLY A 354 32.07 -16.01 -10.34
CA GLY A 354 31.26 -15.16 -11.22
C GLY A 354 29.73 -15.25 -11.08
N SER A 355 29.18 -16.20 -10.31
CA SER A 355 27.74 -16.25 -10.04
C SER A 355 27.33 -15.24 -8.96
N LYS A 356 26.17 -14.60 -9.13
CA LYS A 356 25.55 -13.78 -8.08
C LYS A 356 25.21 -14.71 -6.92
N GLY A 357 25.73 -14.44 -5.72
CA GLY A 357 25.49 -15.28 -4.55
C GLY A 357 24.00 -15.50 -4.27
N THR A 358 23.67 -16.65 -3.68
CA THR A 358 22.29 -17.07 -3.38
C THR A 358 21.94 -16.74 -1.94
N TRP A 359 20.75 -16.20 -1.70
CA TRP A 359 20.27 -15.98 -0.34
C TRP A 359 19.73 -17.28 0.24
N VAL A 360 20.32 -17.73 1.34
CA VAL A 360 19.97 -18.95 2.04
C VAL A 360 19.59 -18.66 3.49
N ARG A 361 18.95 -19.62 4.16
CA ARG A 361 18.64 -19.52 5.58
C ARG A 361 19.92 -19.49 6.42
N GLY A 362 19.91 -18.73 7.50
CA GLY A 362 21.02 -18.62 8.45
C GLY A 362 21.29 -19.97 9.15
N ARG A 363 22.56 -20.22 9.52
CA ARG A 363 22.96 -21.46 10.21
C ARG A 363 22.37 -21.59 11.60
N ASP A 364 22.00 -20.47 12.20
CA ASP A 364 21.28 -20.32 13.47
C ASP A 364 19.78 -20.62 13.35
N GLY A 365 19.31 -21.03 12.18
CA GLY A 365 17.89 -21.22 11.89
C GLY A 365 17.18 -19.94 11.42
N GLY A 366 17.90 -18.83 11.26
CA GLY A 366 17.38 -17.58 10.70
C GLY A 366 16.87 -17.74 9.27
N GLY A 367 15.95 -16.86 8.86
CA GLY A 367 15.28 -16.98 7.56
C GLY A 367 14.14 -17.99 7.57
N PHE A 368 13.31 -17.94 6.54
CA PHE A 368 12.11 -18.75 6.42
C PHE A 368 12.04 -19.46 5.07
N GLU A 369 11.17 -20.47 5.00
CA GLU A 369 10.87 -21.16 3.75
C GLU A 369 10.19 -20.20 2.77
N ALA A 370 10.63 -20.20 1.51
CA ALA A 370 10.11 -19.25 0.54
C ALA A 370 8.61 -19.47 0.34
N PHE A 371 7.83 -18.39 0.39
CA PHE A 371 6.40 -18.45 0.15
C PHE A 371 5.97 -17.49 -0.97
N ILE A 372 4.84 -17.83 -1.57
CA ILE A 372 4.15 -16.98 -2.54
C ILE A 372 2.72 -16.77 -2.06
N VAL A 373 2.21 -15.58 -2.33
CA VAL A 373 0.83 -15.23 -2.07
C VAL A 373 -0.01 -15.73 -3.25
N ARG A 374 -0.89 -16.72 -3.01
CA ARG A 374 -1.55 -17.52 -4.05
C ARG A 374 -2.91 -16.97 -4.50
N GLY A 375 -3.44 -15.96 -3.83
CA GLY A 375 -4.69 -15.30 -4.23
C GLY A 375 -5.96 -15.95 -3.67
N ARG A 376 -7.11 -15.56 -4.23
CA ARG A 376 -8.44 -15.75 -3.64
C ARG A 376 -8.89 -17.19 -3.43
N ASP A 377 -8.37 -18.13 -4.22
CA ASP A 377 -8.81 -19.53 -4.22
C ASP A 377 -8.01 -20.40 -3.25
N HIS A 378 -6.93 -19.87 -2.69
CA HIS A 378 -6.01 -20.61 -1.82
C HIS A 378 -5.88 -20.01 -0.44
N GLU A 379 -5.91 -18.68 -0.34
CA GLU A 379 -5.66 -17.99 0.92
C GLU A 379 -6.91 -17.96 1.81
N ARG A 380 -6.69 -18.24 3.09
CA ARG A 380 -7.74 -18.29 4.12
C ARG A 380 -7.57 -17.18 5.14
N SER A 381 -8.67 -16.77 5.75
CA SER A 381 -8.65 -15.85 6.87
C SER A 381 -7.91 -16.45 8.06
N VAL A 382 -7.02 -15.68 8.70
CA VAL A 382 -6.42 -16.08 9.99
C VAL A 382 -7.43 -16.00 11.14
N VAL A 383 -8.57 -15.32 10.97
CA VAL A 383 -9.61 -15.16 12.01
C VAL A 383 -10.80 -16.10 11.81
N THR A 384 -11.30 -16.27 10.58
CA THR A 384 -12.47 -17.14 10.30
C THR A 384 -12.15 -18.42 9.52
N GLY A 385 -10.95 -18.56 8.94
CA GLY A 385 -10.58 -19.75 8.17
C GLY A 385 -11.27 -19.84 6.80
N ARG A 386 -12.11 -18.86 6.47
CA ARG A 386 -12.84 -18.75 5.21
C ARG A 386 -11.92 -18.42 4.05
N LEU A 387 -12.27 -18.86 2.85
CA LEU A 387 -11.79 -18.35 1.57
C LEU A 387 -12.58 -17.09 1.17
N ALA A 388 -12.05 -16.29 0.25
CA ALA A 388 -12.77 -15.15 -0.33
C ALA A 388 -14.16 -15.53 -0.88
N LYS A 389 -14.25 -16.65 -1.62
CA LYS A 389 -15.53 -17.15 -2.15
C LYS A 389 -16.53 -17.50 -1.05
N GLU A 390 -16.05 -17.99 0.09
CA GLU A 390 -16.90 -18.30 1.24
C GLU A 390 -17.44 -17.00 1.87
N VAL A 391 -16.60 -15.96 1.99
CA VAL A 391 -17.04 -14.61 2.42
C VAL A 391 -18.10 -14.03 1.47
N GLU A 392 -17.89 -14.15 0.15
CA GLU A 392 -18.86 -13.71 -0.87
C GLU A 392 -20.19 -14.44 -0.72
N SER A 393 -20.16 -15.76 -0.56
CA SER A 393 -21.36 -16.57 -0.38
C SER A 393 -22.12 -16.23 0.91
N ASP A 394 -21.40 -16.06 2.02
CA ASP A 394 -22.01 -15.75 3.33
C ASP A 394 -22.72 -14.37 3.31
N GLU A 395 -22.22 -13.42 2.51
CA GLU A 395 -22.82 -12.09 2.35
C GLU A 395 -23.82 -12.00 1.17
N GLY A 396 -24.14 -13.13 0.54
CA GLY A 396 -25.14 -13.21 -0.54
C GLY A 396 -24.68 -12.61 -1.88
N VAL A 397 -23.37 -12.52 -2.11
CA VAL A 397 -22.80 -12.05 -3.38
C VAL A 397 -22.73 -13.23 -4.36
N GLU A 398 -23.85 -13.50 -5.03
CA GLU A 398 -23.94 -14.56 -6.04
C GLU A 398 -23.33 -14.16 -7.39
N GLY A 399 -22.81 -15.14 -8.13
CA GLY A 399 -22.31 -14.94 -9.49
C GLY A 399 -21.07 -14.02 -9.60
N TYR A 400 -20.37 -13.77 -8.49
CA TYR A 400 -19.19 -12.92 -8.50
C TYR A 400 -18.05 -13.57 -9.29
N VAL A 401 -17.86 -13.11 -10.53
CA VAL A 401 -16.71 -13.47 -11.35
C VAL A 401 -15.62 -12.44 -11.08
N GLY A 402 -14.70 -12.80 -10.18
CA GLY A 402 -13.49 -12.01 -9.96
C GLY A 402 -12.74 -11.89 -11.28
N ARG A 403 -12.23 -10.69 -11.59
CA ARG A 403 -11.28 -10.57 -12.71
C ARG A 403 -10.04 -11.40 -12.38
N ALA A 404 -9.41 -11.95 -13.42
CA ALA A 404 -8.02 -12.39 -13.35
C ALA A 404 -7.20 -11.17 -12.92
N GLY A 405 -6.97 -11.06 -11.62
CA GLY A 405 -6.23 -9.97 -11.01
C GLY A 405 -4.74 -10.17 -11.21
N TRP A 406 -3.98 -9.47 -10.39
CA TRP A 406 -2.55 -9.66 -10.30
C TRP A 406 -2.29 -11.04 -9.68
N VAL A 407 -2.00 -12.03 -10.52
CA VAL A 407 -1.59 -13.35 -10.06
C VAL A 407 -0.25 -13.19 -9.33
N GLY A 408 -0.10 -13.86 -8.19
CA GLY A 408 1.20 -14.01 -7.56
C GLY A 408 2.20 -14.53 -8.59
N ILE A 409 3.43 -14.01 -8.59
CA ILE A 409 4.44 -14.46 -9.55
C ILE A 409 4.79 -15.91 -9.20
N GLU A 410 4.20 -16.86 -9.93
CA GLU A 410 4.74 -18.19 -10.10
C GLU A 410 5.98 -18.10 -11.00
N TYR A 411 6.98 -18.90 -10.66
CA TYR A 411 8.41 -18.78 -11.02
C TYR A 411 8.73 -18.47 -12.48
#